data_AF-A0A7J4VAM5-F1
#
_entry.id   AF-A0A7J4VAM5-F1
#
_cell.length_a   1.000
_cell.length_b   1.000
_cell.length_c   1.000
_cell.angle_alpha   90.00
_cell.angle_beta   90.00
_cell.angle_gamma   90.00
#
_symmetry.space_group_name_H-M   'P 1'
#
loop_
_entity.id
_entity.type
_entity.pdbx_description
1 polymer ?
#
loop_
_entity_poly.entity_id
_entity_poly.type
_entity_poly.pdbx_seq_one_letter_code
_entity_poly.pdbx_strand_id
1 'polypeptide(L)'
;MKPASSSNPKLLYEDFITGFKSVWLELDDESQKLIDQPKGDELLKTLRKYAGELGFDVVVATTSEKLDNIKKATTSCNNADFRFTWKGDGFDVSDISIHISDCNGVWFRFEKQGVAKIDYSLERTLLTEWRNLLKHKRARFNPERTPQLIRGTTGPTESEFKSRLDSKGAKDIEGIYELMKEPGESGLVQKLRIGIEKLNDVSYRIYYFAGALFKGDWSDGEYKGEMTKTGKKDFYKVIWKSENKTLADEVFCSSAEQGILIFQFIENTGTREGRFLKLYPVF
;
A
#
# COMPACT_ATOMS: atom_id res chain seq x y z
N MET A 1 7.01 -26.04 11.78
CA MET A 1 8.06 -25.06 11.42
C MET A 1 7.79 -23.82 12.23
N LYS A 2 8.80 -23.13 12.77
CA LYS A 2 8.56 -21.98 13.64
C LYS A 2 9.21 -20.73 13.04
N PRO A 3 8.49 -19.61 12.91
CA PRO A 3 9.11 -18.35 12.55
C PRO A 3 10.16 -17.96 13.61
N ALA A 4 11.20 -17.25 13.21
CA ALA A 4 12.17 -16.67 14.13
C ALA A 4 11.52 -15.58 14.99
N SER A 5 10.63 -14.78 14.39
CA SER A 5 9.82 -13.78 15.09
C SER A 5 8.48 -13.53 14.38
N SER A 6 7.52 -12.95 15.09
CA SER A 6 6.18 -12.62 14.56
C SER A 6 5.56 -11.45 15.34
N SER A 7 4.73 -10.63 14.71
CA SER A 7 3.99 -9.58 15.44
C SER A 7 2.85 -10.12 16.31
N ASN A 8 2.34 -11.32 16.02
CA ASN A 8 1.29 -11.95 16.79
C ASN A 8 1.65 -13.42 17.12
N PRO A 9 2.24 -13.69 18.31
CA PRO A 9 2.62 -15.04 18.71
C PRO A 9 1.46 -16.03 18.87
N LYS A 10 0.22 -15.55 18.93
CA LYS A 10 -0.98 -16.40 19.05
C LYS A 10 -1.53 -16.86 17.70
N LEU A 11 -1.15 -16.20 16.61
CA LEU A 11 -1.58 -16.56 15.27
C LEU A 11 -0.60 -17.54 14.64
N LEU A 12 -1.10 -18.69 14.19
CA LEU A 12 -0.29 -19.67 13.48
C LEU A 12 -0.06 -19.22 12.04
N TYR A 13 1.19 -19.36 11.57
CA TYR A 13 1.55 -19.04 10.19
C TYR A 13 0.72 -19.85 9.18
N GLU A 14 0.52 -21.15 9.47
CA GLU A 14 -0.23 -22.07 8.61
C GLU A 14 -1.68 -21.63 8.43
N ASP A 15 -2.29 -21.04 9.46
CA ASP A 15 -3.64 -20.48 9.35
C ASP A 15 -3.64 -19.15 8.62
N PHE A 16 -2.73 -18.26 8.98
CA PHE A 16 -2.56 -16.94 8.38
C PHE A 16 -2.43 -17.02 6.84
N ILE A 17 -1.54 -17.88 6.35
CA ILE A 17 -1.20 -17.91 4.92
C ILE A 17 -2.33 -18.42 4.02
N THR A 18 -3.31 -19.12 4.60
CA THR A 18 -4.50 -19.60 3.86
C THR A 18 -5.46 -18.47 3.47
N GLY A 19 -5.36 -17.31 4.13
CA GLY A 19 -6.19 -16.15 3.86
C GLY A 19 -5.87 -15.40 2.56
N PHE A 20 -4.77 -15.73 1.87
CA PHE A 20 -4.33 -14.96 0.71
C PHE A 20 -4.52 -15.74 -0.58
N LYS A 21 -5.05 -15.09 -1.63
CA LYS A 21 -5.24 -15.75 -2.93
C LYS A 21 -3.92 -15.76 -3.72
N SER A 22 -3.17 -14.68 -3.60
CA SER A 22 -1.96 -14.38 -4.36
C SER A 22 -0.83 -13.98 -3.42
N VAL A 23 0.38 -13.99 -3.96
CA VAL A 23 1.57 -13.52 -3.25
C VAL A 23 2.24 -12.39 -4.03
N TRP A 24 2.64 -11.36 -3.29
CA TRP A 24 3.45 -10.26 -3.79
C TRP A 24 4.90 -10.45 -3.37
N LEU A 25 5.82 -10.48 -4.34
CA LEU A 25 7.24 -10.65 -4.02
C LEU A 25 7.89 -9.28 -3.89
N GLU A 26 8.44 -8.99 -2.72
CA GLU A 26 9.14 -7.75 -2.40
C GLU A 26 10.64 -8.00 -2.32
N LEU A 27 11.41 -7.11 -2.95
CA LEU A 27 12.86 -7.14 -3.02
C LEU A 27 13.42 -5.75 -2.69
N ASP A 28 14.71 -5.66 -2.42
CA ASP A 28 15.40 -4.37 -2.42
C ASP A 28 15.44 -3.75 -3.84
N ASP A 29 15.74 -2.46 -3.91
CA ASP A 29 15.71 -1.69 -5.16
C ASP A 29 16.66 -2.23 -6.24
N GLU A 30 17.82 -2.77 -5.86
CA GLU A 30 18.79 -3.30 -6.82
C GLU A 30 18.30 -4.64 -7.40
N SER A 31 17.85 -5.53 -6.53
CA SER A 31 17.27 -6.82 -6.89
C SER A 31 15.98 -6.67 -7.69
N GLN A 32 15.13 -5.69 -7.37
CA GLN A 32 13.92 -5.38 -8.14
C GLN A 32 14.26 -4.91 -9.55
N LYS A 33 15.21 -3.97 -9.69
CA LYS A 33 15.70 -3.51 -11.00
C LYS A 33 16.27 -4.65 -11.84
N LEU A 34 16.91 -5.63 -11.20
CA LEU A 34 17.46 -6.80 -11.89
C LEU A 34 16.33 -7.67 -12.49
N ILE A 35 15.31 -8.02 -11.70
CA ILE A 35 14.21 -8.89 -12.17
C ILE A 35 13.24 -8.20 -13.13
N ASP A 36 13.23 -6.87 -13.17
CA ASP A 36 12.47 -6.10 -14.16
C ASP A 36 13.15 -6.07 -15.55
N GLN A 37 14.37 -6.60 -15.66
CA GLN A 37 15.13 -6.70 -16.90
C GLN A 37 15.33 -8.18 -17.30
N PRO A 38 15.54 -8.48 -18.60
CA PRO A 38 15.79 -9.85 -19.06
C PRO A 38 16.98 -10.55 -18.37
N LYS A 39 17.93 -9.77 -17.83
CA LYS A 39 19.09 -10.30 -17.09
C LYS A 39 18.71 -10.97 -15.76
N GLY A 40 17.57 -10.63 -15.18
CA GLY A 40 17.08 -11.21 -13.92
C GLY A 40 16.14 -12.40 -14.10
N ASP A 41 15.97 -12.92 -15.31
CA ASP A 41 15.00 -13.98 -15.62
C ASP A 41 15.18 -15.24 -14.75
N GLU A 42 16.41 -15.65 -14.47
CA GLU A 42 16.68 -16.85 -13.64
C GLU A 42 16.30 -16.64 -12.18
N LEU A 43 16.59 -15.45 -11.61
CA LEU A 43 16.17 -15.10 -10.26
C LEU A 43 14.63 -15.03 -10.18
N LEU A 44 13.99 -14.40 -11.16
CA LEU A 44 12.53 -14.31 -11.26
C LEU A 44 11.88 -15.70 -11.35
N LYS A 45 12.40 -16.59 -12.21
CA LYS A 45 11.94 -17.99 -12.30
C LYS A 45 12.09 -18.71 -10.97
N THR A 46 13.20 -18.49 -10.28
CA THR A 46 13.49 -19.12 -8.99
C THR A 46 12.51 -18.68 -7.91
N LEU A 47 12.27 -17.38 -7.81
CA LEU A 47 11.28 -16.78 -6.91
C LEU A 47 9.86 -17.31 -7.18
N ARG A 48 9.44 -17.35 -8.45
CA ARG A 48 8.14 -17.91 -8.86
C ARG A 48 8.01 -19.39 -8.56
N LYS A 49 9.06 -20.16 -8.84
CA LYS A 49 9.11 -21.59 -8.53
C LYS A 49 8.93 -21.82 -7.03
N TYR A 50 9.65 -21.07 -6.20
CA TYR A 50 9.54 -21.17 -4.76
C TYR A 50 8.13 -20.82 -4.26
N ALA A 51 7.55 -19.71 -4.72
CA ALA A 51 6.18 -19.34 -4.39
C ALA A 51 5.14 -20.39 -4.83
N GLY A 52 5.33 -21.00 -6.01
CA GLY A 52 4.51 -22.12 -6.49
C GLY A 52 4.64 -23.38 -5.63
N GLU A 53 5.84 -23.70 -5.14
CA GLU A 53 6.07 -24.80 -4.19
C GLU A 53 5.35 -24.57 -2.86
N LEU A 54 5.23 -23.32 -2.42
CA LEU A 54 4.42 -22.93 -1.26
C LEU A 54 2.92 -22.98 -1.53
N GLY A 55 2.48 -23.18 -2.78
CA GLY A 55 1.09 -23.40 -3.17
C GLY A 55 0.35 -22.15 -3.66
N PHE A 56 1.06 -21.09 -4.07
CA PHE A 56 0.42 -19.92 -4.69
C PHE A 56 0.26 -20.10 -6.20
N ASP A 57 -0.97 -19.95 -6.69
CA ASP A 57 -1.29 -20.04 -8.12
C ASP A 57 -1.04 -18.71 -8.86
N VAL A 58 -1.04 -17.60 -8.11
CA VAL A 58 -0.85 -16.25 -8.63
C VAL A 58 0.32 -15.62 -7.87
N VAL A 59 1.41 -15.40 -8.60
CA VAL A 59 2.64 -14.78 -8.10
C VAL A 59 2.85 -13.49 -8.85
N VAL A 60 2.94 -12.38 -8.12
CA VAL A 60 3.12 -11.05 -8.68
C VAL A 60 4.49 -10.55 -8.21
N ALA A 61 5.41 -10.27 -9.14
CA ALA A 61 6.82 -10.07 -8.79
C ALA A 61 7.46 -8.84 -9.46
N THR A 62 7.28 -8.67 -10.77
CA THR A 62 7.88 -7.52 -11.46
C THR A 62 7.10 -6.24 -11.17
N THR A 63 7.75 -5.08 -11.30
CA THR A 63 7.11 -3.77 -11.08
C THR A 63 5.88 -3.60 -11.97
N SER A 64 5.95 -4.04 -13.22
CA SER A 64 4.81 -4.00 -14.15
C SER A 64 3.61 -4.82 -13.67
N GLU A 65 3.85 -6.05 -13.18
CA GLU A 65 2.80 -6.92 -12.65
C GLU A 65 2.22 -6.38 -11.35
N LYS A 66 3.05 -5.78 -10.49
CA LYS A 66 2.60 -5.11 -9.27
C LYS A 66 1.61 -4.00 -9.60
N LEU A 67 1.97 -3.11 -10.53
CA LEU A 67 1.09 -2.04 -10.98
C LEU A 67 -0.21 -2.57 -11.59
N ASP A 68 -0.14 -3.63 -12.40
CA ASP A 68 -1.32 -4.23 -13.02
C ASP A 68 -2.23 -4.95 -12.03
N ASN A 69 -1.67 -5.52 -10.96
CA ASN A 69 -2.45 -6.13 -9.89
C ASN A 69 -3.19 -5.06 -9.08
N ILE A 70 -2.51 -3.96 -8.69
CA ILE A 70 -3.12 -2.82 -7.99
C ILE A 70 -4.32 -2.27 -8.76
N LYS A 71 -4.20 -2.12 -10.09
CA LYS A 71 -5.27 -1.63 -10.96
C LYS A 71 -6.54 -2.49 -10.93
N LYS A 72 -6.41 -3.80 -10.68
CA LYS A 72 -7.51 -4.77 -10.70
C LYS A 72 -8.04 -5.11 -9.30
N ALA A 73 -7.27 -4.81 -8.27
CA ALA A 73 -7.55 -5.21 -6.90
C ALA A 73 -8.69 -4.37 -6.28
N THR A 74 -9.63 -5.05 -5.64
CA THR A 74 -10.71 -4.41 -4.88
C THR A 74 -10.32 -4.14 -3.43
N THR A 75 -9.37 -4.88 -2.88
CA THR A 75 -8.82 -4.73 -1.53
C THR A 75 -7.30 -4.90 -1.59
N SER A 76 -6.59 -4.15 -0.75
CA SER A 76 -5.15 -4.28 -0.52
C SER A 76 -4.77 -5.57 0.20
N CYS A 77 -5.73 -6.24 0.85
CA CYS A 77 -5.49 -7.43 1.66
C CYS A 77 -5.52 -8.76 0.89
N ASN A 78 -5.67 -8.74 -0.43
CA ASN A 78 -5.76 -9.97 -1.23
C ASN A 78 -4.42 -10.72 -1.37
N ASN A 79 -3.31 -9.99 -1.20
CA ASN A 79 -1.95 -10.49 -1.38
C ASN A 79 -1.28 -10.65 -0.01
N ALA A 80 -0.50 -11.72 0.14
CA ALA A 80 0.54 -11.76 1.17
C ALA A 80 1.82 -11.15 0.59
N ASP A 81 2.44 -10.24 1.32
CA ASP A 81 3.71 -9.63 0.90
C ASP A 81 4.87 -10.48 1.39
N PHE A 82 5.67 -11.01 0.47
CA PHE A 82 6.83 -11.84 0.73
C PHE A 82 8.08 -11.05 0.39
N ARG A 83 8.69 -10.45 1.41
CA ARG A 83 9.96 -9.76 1.27
C ARG A 83 11.12 -10.73 1.45
N PHE A 84 11.92 -10.88 0.40
CA PHE A 84 13.15 -11.65 0.44
C PHE A 84 14.33 -10.71 0.63
N THR A 85 15.24 -11.06 1.54
CA THR A 85 16.50 -10.35 1.74
C THR A 85 17.66 -11.32 1.71
N TRP A 86 18.79 -10.88 1.18
CA TRP A 86 20.09 -11.56 1.27
C TRP A 86 21.20 -10.54 1.00
N LYS A 87 22.43 -10.89 1.36
CA LYS A 87 23.64 -10.18 0.95
C LYS A 87 24.61 -11.16 0.33
N GLY A 88 25.03 -10.90 -0.89
CA GLY A 88 26.04 -11.70 -1.59
C GLY A 88 27.37 -10.96 -1.70
N ASP A 89 28.48 -11.66 -1.54
CA ASP A 89 29.83 -11.13 -1.81
C ASP A 89 30.51 -11.78 -3.03
N GLY A 90 29.76 -12.63 -3.75
CA GLY A 90 30.22 -13.36 -4.93
C GLY A 90 30.62 -14.82 -4.67
N PHE A 91 30.99 -15.16 -3.43
CA PHE A 91 31.32 -16.53 -3.01
C PHE A 91 30.33 -17.08 -1.99
N ASP A 92 29.78 -16.18 -1.19
CA ASP A 92 28.97 -16.46 -0.03
C ASP A 92 27.71 -15.60 -0.03
N VAL A 93 26.65 -16.11 0.60
CA VAL A 93 25.42 -15.38 0.90
C VAL A 93 25.12 -15.40 2.39
N SER A 94 24.73 -14.24 2.91
CA SER A 94 24.36 -14.00 4.30
C SER A 94 23.05 -13.22 4.40
N ASP A 95 22.57 -12.96 5.62
CA ASP A 95 21.35 -12.19 5.90
C ASP A 95 20.11 -12.69 5.14
N ILE A 96 20.05 -14.01 4.92
CA ILE A 96 18.98 -14.66 4.17
C ILE A 96 17.73 -14.67 5.04
N SER A 97 16.69 -13.97 4.61
CA SER A 97 15.41 -13.95 5.31
C SER A 97 14.22 -13.88 4.36
N ILE A 98 13.08 -14.36 4.87
CA ILE A 98 11.76 -14.23 4.27
C ILE A 98 10.88 -13.56 5.33
N HIS A 99 10.45 -12.34 5.03
CA HIS A 99 9.51 -11.59 5.85
C HIS A 99 8.16 -11.58 5.16
N ILE A 100 7.15 -12.13 5.82
CA ILE A 100 5.80 -12.29 5.28
C ILE A 100 4.87 -11.37 6.05
N SER A 101 4.11 -10.52 5.37
CA SER A 101 3.16 -9.59 6.00
C SER A 101 1.83 -9.49 5.29
N ASP A 102 0.83 -8.99 6.02
CA ASP A 102 -0.47 -8.59 5.48
C ASP A 102 -0.69 -7.07 5.53
N CYS A 103 -1.84 -6.65 4.98
CA CYS A 103 -2.30 -5.27 4.96
C CYS A 103 -2.55 -4.65 6.36
N ASN A 104 -2.70 -5.46 7.41
CA ASN A 104 -2.97 -5.01 8.78
C ASN A 104 -1.69 -4.94 9.64
N GLY A 105 -0.51 -5.21 9.06
CA GLY A 105 0.76 -5.23 9.78
C GLY A 105 0.98 -6.51 10.61
N VAL A 106 0.20 -7.56 10.40
CA VAL A 106 0.50 -8.90 10.90
C VAL A 106 1.67 -9.45 10.07
N TRP A 107 2.71 -9.95 10.73
CA TRP A 107 3.89 -10.43 10.04
C TRP A 107 4.57 -11.61 10.74
N PHE A 108 5.29 -12.38 9.90
CA PHE A 108 6.11 -13.52 10.27
C PHE A 108 7.48 -13.39 9.61
N ARG A 109 8.55 -13.63 10.37
CA ARG A 109 9.92 -13.59 9.86
C ARG A 109 10.59 -14.95 9.99
N PHE A 110 11.14 -15.44 8.89
CA PHE A 110 11.97 -16.64 8.82
C PHE A 110 13.36 -16.21 8.40
N GLU A 111 14.39 -16.58 9.16
CA GLU A 111 15.75 -16.12 8.88
C GLU A 111 16.78 -17.21 9.18
N LYS A 112 17.87 -17.17 8.42
CA LYS A 112 19.03 -18.02 8.62
C LYS A 112 20.09 -17.25 9.39
N GLN A 113 20.68 -17.90 10.39
CA GLN A 113 21.89 -17.43 11.04
C GLN A 113 23.12 -17.93 10.27
N GLY A 114 24.10 -17.06 10.05
CA GLY A 114 25.37 -17.39 9.38
C GLY A 114 25.32 -17.29 7.85
N VAL A 115 26.26 -17.97 7.21
CA VAL A 115 26.60 -17.83 5.78
C VAL A 115 26.32 -19.13 5.03
N ALA A 116 25.92 -19.03 3.75
CA ALA A 116 25.85 -20.16 2.83
C ALA A 116 26.84 -19.94 1.67
N LYS A 117 27.63 -20.97 1.35
CA LYS A 117 28.48 -20.95 0.16
C LYS A 117 27.64 -21.04 -1.10
N ILE A 118 27.94 -20.20 -2.07
CA ILE A 118 27.31 -20.25 -3.39
C ILE A 118 27.85 -21.49 -4.11
N ASP A 119 26.99 -22.50 -4.24
CA ASP A 119 27.27 -23.72 -4.99
C ASP A 119 26.51 -23.67 -6.32
N TYR A 120 27.25 -23.73 -7.44
CA TYR A 120 26.80 -23.52 -8.83
C TYR A 120 26.30 -22.11 -9.19
N SER A 121 25.28 -21.62 -8.50
CA SER A 121 24.70 -20.30 -8.77
C SER A 121 24.03 -19.70 -7.53
N LEU A 122 23.91 -18.37 -7.52
CA LEU A 122 23.24 -17.63 -6.47
C LEU A 122 21.79 -18.10 -6.31
N GLU A 123 21.05 -18.21 -7.40
CA GLU A 123 19.62 -18.57 -7.43
C GLU A 123 19.39 -19.97 -6.87
N ARG A 124 20.23 -20.95 -7.24
CA ARG A 124 20.11 -22.32 -6.70
C ARG A 124 20.41 -22.36 -5.20
N THR A 125 21.40 -21.59 -4.76
CA THR A 125 21.76 -21.46 -3.35
C THR A 125 20.60 -20.83 -2.58
N LEU A 126 20.09 -19.68 -3.04
CA LEU A 126 18.95 -18.99 -2.44
C LEU A 126 17.71 -19.89 -2.37
N LEU A 127 17.37 -20.61 -3.45
CA LEU A 127 16.23 -21.54 -3.46
C LEU A 127 16.36 -22.63 -2.39
N THR A 128 17.57 -23.17 -2.22
CA THR A 128 17.85 -24.19 -1.21
C THR A 128 17.67 -23.62 0.19
N GLU A 129 18.20 -22.43 0.43
CA GLU A 129 18.10 -21.76 1.73
C GLU A 129 16.66 -21.32 2.04
N TRP A 130 15.91 -20.80 1.09
CA TRP A 130 14.50 -20.47 1.26
C TRP A 130 13.65 -21.70 1.57
N ARG A 131 13.91 -22.85 0.93
CA ARG A 131 13.24 -24.12 1.27
C ARG A 131 13.60 -24.60 2.69
N ASN A 132 14.82 -24.37 3.14
CA ASN A 132 15.23 -24.70 4.50
C ASN A 132 14.51 -23.82 5.52
N LEU A 133 14.33 -22.53 5.22
CA LEU A 133 13.59 -21.59 6.06
C LEU A 133 12.10 -21.89 6.09
N LEU A 134 11.51 -22.08 4.91
CA LEU A 134 10.09 -22.24 4.71
C LEU A 134 9.79 -23.20 3.55
N LYS A 135 9.28 -24.39 3.89
CA LYS A 135 8.83 -25.44 2.95
C LYS A 135 7.35 -25.80 3.11
N HIS A 136 6.62 -25.05 3.94
CA HIS A 136 5.21 -25.33 4.19
C HIS A 136 4.39 -24.98 2.96
N LYS A 137 3.90 -26.00 2.26
CA LYS A 137 2.88 -25.82 1.21
C LYS A 137 1.55 -25.51 1.89
N ARG A 138 1.01 -24.31 1.63
CA ARG A 138 -0.24 -23.84 2.22
C ARG A 138 -1.40 -24.76 1.87
N ALA A 139 -2.39 -24.83 2.76
CA ALA A 139 -3.69 -25.38 2.43
C ALA A 139 -4.42 -24.48 1.42
N ARG A 140 -5.51 -25.00 0.83
CA ARG A 140 -6.32 -24.25 -0.15
C ARG A 140 -6.74 -22.89 0.40
N PHE A 141 -6.72 -21.87 -0.45
CA PHE A 141 -7.22 -20.53 -0.15
C PHE A 141 -8.59 -20.57 0.54
N ASN A 142 -8.69 -19.89 1.69
CA ASN A 142 -9.92 -19.70 2.44
C ASN A 142 -10.26 -18.20 2.54
N PRO A 143 -11.31 -17.73 1.83
CA PRO A 143 -11.70 -16.32 1.83
C PRO A 143 -12.17 -15.81 3.21
N GLU A 144 -12.66 -16.68 4.09
CA GLU A 144 -13.09 -16.30 5.45
C GLU A 144 -11.91 -15.90 6.34
N ARG A 145 -10.69 -16.32 5.95
CA ARG A 145 -9.44 -15.98 6.64
C ARG A 145 -8.72 -14.81 5.99
N THR A 146 -9.23 -14.28 4.87
CA THR A 146 -8.63 -13.11 4.21
C THR A 146 -8.72 -11.91 5.14
N PRO A 147 -7.58 -11.30 5.52
CA PRO A 147 -7.61 -10.09 6.32
C PRO A 147 -8.47 -9.02 5.66
N GLN A 148 -9.11 -8.20 6.47
CA GLN A 148 -9.82 -7.02 5.99
C GLN A 148 -9.24 -5.82 6.72
N LEU A 149 -8.99 -4.74 6.00
CA LEU A 149 -8.78 -3.45 6.65
C LEU A 149 -10.08 -3.06 7.35
N ILE A 150 -9.97 -2.55 8.57
CA ILE A 150 -11.13 -2.08 9.34
C ILE A 150 -11.82 -0.99 8.53
N ARG A 151 -13.06 -1.24 8.11
CA ARG A 151 -13.94 -0.25 7.49
C ARG A 151 -14.72 0.45 8.58
N GLY A 152 -14.91 1.75 8.46
CA GLY A 152 -15.75 2.48 9.39
C GLY A 152 -16.21 3.80 8.81
N THR A 153 -17.52 4.05 8.85
CA THR A 153 -18.06 5.39 8.63
C THR A 153 -17.77 6.21 9.88
N THR A 154 -16.70 7.00 9.83
CA THR A 154 -16.27 7.88 10.93
C THR A 154 -16.77 9.32 10.76
N GLY A 155 -17.56 9.59 9.72
CA GLY A 155 -18.01 10.92 9.32
C GLY A 155 -19.28 10.87 8.46
N PRO A 156 -19.76 12.03 7.97
CA PRO A 156 -20.93 12.09 7.10
C PRO A 156 -20.63 11.49 5.72
N THR A 157 -21.61 10.85 5.11
CA THR A 157 -21.60 10.50 3.68
C THR A 157 -21.50 11.75 2.80
N GLU A 158 -21.12 11.60 1.53
CA GLU A 158 -21.07 12.71 0.57
C GLU A 158 -22.40 13.47 0.52
N SER A 159 -23.52 12.74 0.53
CA SER A 159 -24.87 13.32 0.48
C SER A 159 -25.19 14.14 1.73
N GLU A 160 -24.87 13.62 2.92
CA GLU A 160 -25.09 14.33 4.17
C GLU A 160 -24.20 15.57 4.27
N PHE A 161 -22.97 15.49 3.76
CA PHE A 161 -22.04 16.61 3.74
C PHE A 161 -22.51 17.73 2.81
N LYS A 162 -23.05 17.42 1.61
CA LYS A 162 -23.67 18.41 0.73
C LYS A 162 -24.82 19.15 1.42
N SER A 163 -25.75 18.42 2.04
CA SER A 163 -26.87 19.01 2.77
C SER A 163 -26.43 19.93 3.92
N ARG A 164 -25.29 19.65 4.56
CA ARG A 164 -24.71 20.54 5.58
C ARG A 164 -24.17 21.83 4.97
N LEU A 165 -23.47 21.74 3.85
CA LEU A 165 -22.93 22.90 3.15
C LEU A 165 -24.07 23.80 2.63
N ASP A 166 -25.18 23.22 2.19
CA ASP A 166 -26.37 23.98 1.73
C ASP A 166 -27.06 24.73 2.85
N SER A 167 -27.20 24.08 4.01
CA SER A 167 -27.91 24.64 5.15
C SER A 167 -27.09 25.66 5.93
N LYS A 168 -25.76 25.51 5.99
CA LYS A 168 -24.88 26.35 6.82
C LYS A 168 -23.99 27.30 6.01
N GLY A 169 -23.89 27.09 4.70
CA GLY A 169 -22.88 27.70 3.85
C GLY A 169 -21.50 27.06 4.05
N ALA A 170 -20.68 27.07 3.00
CA ALA A 170 -19.27 26.68 3.08
C ALA A 170 -18.42 27.83 3.62
N LYS A 171 -17.50 27.56 4.55
CA LYS A 171 -16.54 28.53 5.07
C LYS A 171 -15.13 28.22 4.56
N ASP A 172 -14.36 29.26 4.24
CA ASP A 172 -12.98 29.12 3.78
C ASP A 172 -12.84 28.10 2.62
N ILE A 173 -12.02 27.07 2.82
CA ILE A 173 -11.77 25.98 1.88
C ILE A 173 -12.72 24.78 2.07
N GLU A 174 -13.80 24.92 2.84
CA GLU A 174 -14.78 23.84 2.97
C GLU A 174 -15.41 23.50 1.63
N GLY A 175 -15.59 22.21 1.37
CA GLY A 175 -16.20 21.75 0.13
C GLY A 175 -15.88 20.32 -0.22
N ILE A 176 -16.36 19.92 -1.39
CA ILE A 176 -16.10 18.62 -2.00
C ILE A 176 -15.14 18.83 -3.15
N TYR A 177 -14.10 18.03 -3.18
CA TYR A 177 -13.01 18.16 -4.14
C TYR A 177 -12.74 16.82 -4.84
N GLU A 178 -12.29 16.89 -6.09
CA GLU A 178 -11.97 15.73 -6.93
C GLU A 178 -10.53 15.84 -7.47
N LEU A 179 -9.77 14.75 -7.34
CA LEU A 179 -8.44 14.63 -7.90
C LEU A 179 -8.48 14.80 -9.42
N MET A 180 -7.71 15.78 -9.91
CA MET A 180 -7.49 16.03 -11.32
C MET A 180 -6.55 14.97 -11.88
N LYS A 181 -6.84 14.49 -13.09
CA LYS A 181 -5.94 13.62 -13.83
C LYS A 181 -4.82 14.45 -14.44
N GLU A 182 -3.59 13.96 -14.36
CA GLU A 182 -2.50 14.56 -15.10
C GLU A 182 -2.59 14.18 -16.59
N PRO A 183 -2.17 15.07 -17.51
CA PRO A 183 -2.10 14.73 -18.93
C PRO A 183 -1.20 13.53 -19.17
N GLY A 184 -1.72 12.48 -19.83
CA GLY A 184 -0.98 11.24 -20.09
C GLY A 184 -1.11 10.17 -19.00
N GLU A 185 -1.76 10.47 -17.88
CA GLU A 185 -2.14 9.43 -16.91
C GLU A 185 -3.16 8.47 -17.50
N SER A 186 -3.01 7.20 -17.13
CA SER A 186 -3.95 6.16 -17.51
C SER A 186 -5.39 6.54 -17.12
N GLY A 187 -6.36 6.17 -17.95
CA GLY A 187 -7.79 6.30 -17.65
C GLY A 187 -8.21 5.65 -16.30
N LEU A 188 -7.34 4.80 -15.74
CA LEU A 188 -7.48 4.08 -14.48
C LEU A 188 -7.15 4.90 -13.22
N VAL A 189 -6.61 6.11 -13.33
CA VAL A 189 -6.53 7.02 -12.18
C VAL A 189 -7.96 7.30 -11.74
N GLN A 190 -8.33 6.69 -10.63
CA GLN A 190 -9.64 6.89 -10.05
C GLN A 190 -9.67 8.30 -9.49
N LYS A 191 -10.71 9.04 -9.87
CA LYS A 191 -10.91 10.40 -9.44
C LYS A 191 -11.29 10.39 -7.96
N LEU A 192 -10.27 10.42 -7.10
CA LEU A 192 -10.44 10.44 -5.66
C LEU A 192 -11.25 11.68 -5.28
N ARG A 193 -12.40 11.46 -4.64
CA ARG A 193 -13.27 12.53 -4.13
C ARG A 193 -13.19 12.59 -2.63
N ILE A 194 -12.94 13.80 -2.13
CA ILE A 194 -12.78 14.09 -0.70
C ILE A 194 -13.69 15.23 -0.27
N GLY A 195 -14.06 15.23 1.01
CA GLY A 195 -14.71 16.36 1.67
C GLY A 195 -13.74 17.05 2.63
N ILE A 196 -13.71 18.38 2.61
CA ILE A 196 -12.97 19.20 3.58
C ILE A 196 -13.98 19.91 4.49
N GLU A 197 -14.02 19.55 5.76
CA GLU A 197 -14.88 20.14 6.79
C GLU A 197 -14.03 20.97 7.76
N LYS A 198 -14.45 22.21 8.04
CA LYS A 198 -13.78 23.06 9.02
C LYS A 198 -14.19 22.61 10.42
N LEU A 199 -13.20 22.25 11.23
CA LEU A 199 -13.43 21.88 12.63
C LEU A 199 -13.38 23.12 13.54
N ASN A 200 -12.43 24.01 13.28
CA ASN A 200 -12.23 25.29 13.97
C ASN A 200 -11.42 26.23 13.07
N ASP A 201 -10.94 27.36 13.59
CA ASP A 201 -10.25 28.36 12.78
C ASP A 201 -8.86 27.93 12.27
N VAL A 202 -8.26 26.90 12.85
CA VAL A 202 -6.92 26.42 12.50
C VAL A 202 -6.91 25.01 11.91
N SER A 203 -7.96 24.21 12.06
CA SER A 203 -7.98 22.82 11.58
C SER A 203 -9.22 22.42 10.78
N TYR A 204 -8.99 21.47 9.87
CA TYR A 204 -9.98 20.89 8.98
C TYR A 204 -9.87 19.36 9.03
N ARG A 205 -10.98 18.68 8.78
CA ARG A 205 -11.06 17.23 8.61
C ARG A 205 -11.25 16.88 7.14
N ILE A 206 -10.59 15.80 6.72
CA ILE A 206 -10.70 15.24 5.38
C ILE A 206 -11.50 13.94 5.45
N TYR A 207 -12.60 13.88 4.71
CA TYR A 207 -13.38 12.66 4.50
C TYR A 207 -13.11 12.08 3.12
N TYR A 208 -13.11 10.77 3.02
CA TYR A 208 -13.17 10.03 1.78
C TYR A 208 -14.63 9.88 1.35
N PHE A 209 -14.92 10.13 0.07
CA PHE A 209 -16.25 9.88 -0.51
C PHE A 209 -16.22 8.83 -1.61
N ALA A 210 -15.25 8.87 -2.52
CA ALA A 210 -15.16 7.90 -3.61
C ALA A 210 -13.80 7.87 -4.30
N GLY A 211 -13.57 6.87 -5.15
CA GLY A 211 -12.46 6.86 -6.10
C GLY A 211 -11.09 6.50 -5.52
N ALA A 212 -11.03 5.82 -4.37
CA ALA A 212 -9.78 5.26 -3.88
C ALA A 212 -9.40 4.00 -4.68
N LEU A 213 -8.09 3.79 -4.86
CA LEU A 213 -7.58 2.44 -5.12
C LEU A 213 -8.02 1.52 -3.97
N PHE A 214 -8.25 0.25 -4.29
CA PHE A 214 -8.83 -0.70 -3.35
C PHE A 214 -10.16 -0.20 -2.76
N LYS A 215 -11.10 0.22 -3.63
CA LYS A 215 -12.41 0.76 -3.23
C LYS A 215 -13.17 -0.07 -2.19
N GLY A 216 -12.90 -1.38 -2.13
CA GLY A 216 -13.48 -2.28 -1.14
C GLY A 216 -13.00 -1.97 0.27
N ASP A 217 -11.86 -1.32 0.47
CA ASP A 217 -11.31 -1.04 1.80
C ASP A 217 -11.87 0.25 2.41
N TRP A 218 -12.54 1.10 1.63
CA TRP A 218 -13.02 2.42 2.05
C TRP A 218 -14.54 2.52 2.05
N SER A 219 -15.09 3.24 3.02
CA SER A 219 -16.52 3.56 3.09
C SER A 219 -16.76 5.04 2.86
N ASP A 220 -17.87 5.40 2.20
CA ASP A 220 -18.28 6.80 2.07
C ASP A 220 -18.39 7.47 3.45
N GLY A 221 -17.78 8.64 3.60
CA GLY A 221 -17.67 9.39 4.85
C GLY A 221 -16.56 8.93 5.79
N GLU A 222 -15.72 7.98 5.38
CA GLU A 222 -14.60 7.51 6.19
C GLU A 222 -13.50 8.58 6.31
N TYR A 223 -12.84 8.62 7.46
CA TYR A 223 -11.77 9.56 7.77
C TYR A 223 -10.55 9.30 6.87
N LYS A 224 -10.17 10.29 6.09
CA LYS A 224 -8.99 10.26 5.22
C LYS A 224 -7.81 11.01 5.83
N GLY A 225 -8.05 12.00 6.68
CA GLY A 225 -6.98 12.82 7.24
C GLY A 225 -7.44 14.09 7.94
N GLU A 226 -6.49 14.93 8.30
CA GLU A 226 -6.69 16.25 8.90
C GLU A 226 -5.69 17.26 8.33
N MET A 227 -6.10 18.52 8.28
CA MET A 227 -5.26 19.64 7.83
C MET A 227 -5.20 20.69 8.93
N THR A 228 -4.01 21.24 9.18
CA THR A 228 -3.81 22.31 10.16
C THR A 228 -3.07 23.47 9.51
N LYS A 229 -3.58 24.69 9.68
CA LYS A 229 -2.95 25.92 9.19
C LYS A 229 -1.52 26.05 9.72
N THR A 230 -0.62 26.48 8.86
CA THR A 230 0.75 26.85 9.23
C THR A 230 0.86 28.37 9.43
N GLY A 231 2.06 28.85 9.79
CA GLY A 231 2.33 30.29 9.81
C GLY A 231 2.31 30.96 8.43
N LYS A 232 2.28 30.18 7.34
CA LYS A 232 2.16 30.67 5.97
C LYS A 232 0.69 30.68 5.55
N LYS A 233 0.23 31.81 5.01
CA LYS A 233 -1.14 31.97 4.49
C LYS A 233 -1.44 30.90 3.44
N ASP A 234 -2.66 30.35 3.49
CA ASP A 234 -3.18 29.35 2.54
C ASP A 234 -2.32 28.08 2.44
N PHE A 235 -1.59 27.76 3.52
CA PHE A 235 -0.69 26.61 3.57
C PHE A 235 -0.89 25.80 4.85
N TYR A 236 -0.99 24.47 4.69
CA TYR A 236 -1.43 23.55 5.73
C TYR A 236 -0.46 22.38 5.86
N LYS A 237 -0.22 21.94 7.09
CA LYS A 237 0.34 20.61 7.35
C LYS A 237 -0.79 19.59 7.32
N VAL A 238 -0.56 18.44 6.71
CA VAL A 238 -1.60 17.43 6.48
C VAL A 238 -1.20 16.10 7.08
N ILE A 239 -2.11 15.49 7.84
CA ILE A 239 -2.08 14.07 8.17
C ILE A 239 -2.94 13.38 7.12
N TRP A 240 -2.36 12.44 6.37
CA TRP A 240 -3.05 11.77 5.27
C TRP A 240 -2.94 10.25 5.40
N LYS A 241 -4.07 9.56 5.29
CA LYS A 241 -4.11 8.10 5.14
C LYS A 241 -4.02 7.73 3.66
N SER A 242 -2.97 7.03 3.27
CA SER A 242 -2.80 6.44 1.93
C SER A 242 -3.84 5.35 1.67
N GLU A 243 -3.84 4.76 0.48
CA GLU A 243 -4.87 3.84 -0.04
C GLU A 243 -5.04 2.58 0.82
N ASN A 244 -3.93 2.10 1.40
CA ASN A 244 -3.86 0.99 2.36
C ASN A 244 -4.10 1.42 3.82
N LYS A 245 -4.56 2.66 4.06
CA LYS A 245 -4.82 3.28 5.37
C LYS A 245 -3.59 3.52 6.25
N THR A 246 -2.36 3.31 5.75
CA THR A 246 -1.16 3.77 6.45
C THR A 246 -1.06 5.29 6.36
N LEU A 247 -0.38 5.91 7.32
CA LEU A 247 -0.10 7.34 7.25
C LEU A 247 1.00 7.58 6.21
N ALA A 248 0.81 8.62 5.39
CA ALA A 248 1.89 9.18 4.60
C ALA A 248 2.90 9.89 5.51
N ASP A 249 4.17 9.87 5.12
CA ASP A 249 5.27 10.38 5.95
C ASP A 249 5.15 11.90 6.18
N GLU A 250 5.15 12.68 5.09
CA GLU A 250 5.03 14.13 5.16
C GLU A 250 4.18 14.67 4.00
N VAL A 251 3.11 15.39 4.36
CA VAL A 251 2.16 15.95 3.41
C VAL A 251 1.86 17.40 3.75
N PHE A 252 1.89 18.26 2.73
CA PHE A 252 1.46 19.64 2.81
C PHE A 252 0.33 19.91 1.82
N CYS A 253 -0.46 20.94 2.10
CA CYS A 253 -1.48 21.40 1.16
C CYS A 253 -1.38 22.92 0.98
N SER A 254 -1.52 23.38 -0.25
CA SER A 254 -1.71 24.78 -0.61
C SER A 254 -3.13 25.00 -1.10
N SER A 255 -3.77 26.08 -0.67
CA SER A 255 -5.05 26.58 -1.19
C SER A 255 -4.93 27.96 -1.83
N ALA A 256 -3.72 28.35 -2.24
CA ALA A 256 -3.45 29.66 -2.82
C ALA A 256 -4.11 29.85 -4.20
N GLU A 257 -4.36 28.75 -4.92
CA GLU A 257 -5.10 28.77 -6.18
C GLU A 257 -6.59 28.61 -5.90
N GLN A 258 -7.40 29.59 -6.29
CA GLN A 258 -8.83 29.58 -6.00
C GLN A 258 -9.51 28.36 -6.65
N GLY A 259 -10.24 27.59 -5.85
CA GLY A 259 -10.93 26.40 -6.31
C GLY A 259 -10.05 25.17 -6.50
N ILE A 260 -8.73 25.26 -6.26
CA ILE A 260 -7.82 24.13 -6.34
C ILE A 260 -7.07 23.95 -5.02
N LEU A 261 -7.06 22.71 -4.52
CA LEU A 261 -6.17 22.29 -3.44
C LEU A 261 -5.01 21.52 -4.03
N ILE A 262 -3.79 21.90 -3.67
CA ILE A 262 -2.57 21.25 -4.15
C ILE A 262 -1.92 20.53 -2.98
N PHE A 263 -2.01 19.20 -2.96
CA PHE A 263 -1.35 18.35 -1.98
C PHE A 263 0.03 17.96 -2.48
N GLN A 264 1.04 18.12 -1.63
CA GLN A 264 2.43 17.75 -1.90
C GLN A 264 2.81 16.62 -0.94
N PHE A 265 3.09 15.45 -1.49
CA PHE A 265 3.54 14.27 -0.78
C PHE A 265 5.06 14.20 -0.90
N ILE A 266 5.76 14.30 0.22
CA ILE A 266 7.22 14.18 0.27
C ILE A 266 7.53 12.70 0.55
N GLU A 267 8.05 12.03 -0.47
CA GLU A 267 8.35 10.60 -0.45
C GLU A 267 9.87 10.42 -0.67
N ASN A 268 10.43 9.27 -0.31
CA ASN A 268 11.88 9.00 -0.47
C ASN A 268 12.35 9.11 -1.93
N THR A 269 11.45 8.92 -2.87
CA THR A 269 11.70 8.97 -4.32
C THR A 269 11.51 10.36 -4.93
N GLY A 270 11.12 11.35 -4.13
CA GLY A 270 10.87 12.73 -4.57
C GLY A 270 9.52 13.27 -4.08
N THR A 271 9.13 14.42 -4.62
CA THR A 271 7.84 15.04 -4.29
C THR A 271 6.82 14.69 -5.36
N ARG A 272 5.69 14.12 -4.94
CA ARG A 272 4.52 13.89 -5.79
C ARG A 272 3.45 14.93 -5.48
N GLU A 273 2.87 15.51 -6.54
CA GLU A 273 1.79 16.49 -6.41
C GLU A 273 0.43 15.83 -6.69
N GLY A 274 -0.60 16.28 -6.00
CA GLY A 274 -2.00 15.94 -6.29
C GLY A 274 -2.84 17.20 -6.31
N ARG A 275 -3.45 17.52 -7.45
CA ARG A 275 -4.30 18.71 -7.62
C ARG A 275 -5.76 18.31 -7.52
N PHE A 276 -6.52 18.98 -6.67
CA PHE A 276 -7.90 18.67 -6.38
C PHE A 276 -8.80 19.86 -6.73
N LEU A 277 -9.70 19.68 -7.69
CA LEU A 277 -10.66 20.68 -8.12
C LEU A 277 -11.87 20.69 -7.20
N LYS A 278 -12.30 21.87 -6.74
CA LYS A 278 -13.54 22.04 -6.00
C LYS A 278 -14.75 21.77 -6.90
N LEU A 279 -15.55 20.78 -6.53
CA LEU A 279 -16.81 20.42 -7.19
C LEU A 279 -18.05 20.98 -6.46
N TYR A 280 -17.93 21.26 -5.16
CA TYR A 280 -19.06 21.70 -4.35
C TYR A 280 -18.64 22.60 -3.17
N PRO A 281 -19.45 23.61 -2.78
CA PRO A 281 -20.61 24.13 -3.53
C PRO A 281 -20.19 24.82 -4.84
N VAL A 282 -21.13 24.97 -5.77
CA VAL A 282 -20.94 25.69 -7.04
C VAL A 282 -21.18 27.18 -6.79
N PHE A 283 -20.28 28.05 -7.27
CA PHE A 283 -20.35 29.51 -7.12
C PHE A 283 -20.45 30.19 -8.47
#